data_AF-A0A3M1GFP7-F1
#
_entry.id   AF-A0A3M1GFP7-F1
#
_cell.length_a   1.000
_cell.length_b   1.000
_cell.length_c   1.000
_cell.angle_alpha   90.00
_cell.angle_beta   90.00
_cell.angle_gamma   90.00
#
_symmetry.space_group_name_H-M   'P 1'
#
loop_
_entity.id
_entity.type
_entity.pdbx_description
1 polymer ?
#
loop_
_entity_poly.entity_id
_entity_poly.type
_entity_poly.pdbx_seq_one_letter_code
_entity_poly.pdbx_strand_id
1 'polypeptide(L)' 'MDREQTILIVDDDEKNVKLLTALLQAKGYNCVPAYSGQEAL' A
#
# COMPACT_ATOMS: atom_id res chain seq x y z
N MET A 1 2.81 -16.19 -16.61
CA MET A 1 2.90 -14.76 -16.28
C MET A 1 2.79 -14.67 -14.78
N ASP A 2 3.89 -14.37 -14.11
CA ASP A 2 3.86 -14.12 -12.68
C ASP A 2 2.97 -12.89 -12.45
N ARG A 3 1.90 -13.06 -11.65
CA ARG A 3 1.06 -11.93 -11.27
C ARG A 3 1.84 -11.11 -10.26
N GLU A 4 2.14 -9.86 -10.60
CA GLU A 4 2.63 -8.89 -9.62
C GLU A 4 1.61 -8.81 -8.47
N GLN A 5 2.06 -9.18 -7.27
CA GLN A 5 1.23 -9.15 -6.08
C GLN A 5 0.99 -7.69 -5.70
N THR A 6 -0.29 -7.27 -5.76
CA THR A 6 -0.72 -5.92 -5.39
C THR A 6 -1.25 -5.92 -3.95
N ILE A 7 -0.78 -4.96 -3.14
CA ILE A 7 -1.13 -4.82 -1.72
C ILE A 7 -1.84 -3.47 -1.53
N LEU A 8 -3.04 -3.51 -0.94
CA LEU A 8 -3.75 -2.33 -0.45
C LEU A 8 -3.33 -2.04 0.99
N ILE A 9 -2.90 -0.81 1.26
CA ILE A 9 -2.44 -0.35 2.58
C ILE A 9 -3.44 0.70 3.05
N VAL A 10 -4.09 0.45 4.19
CA VAL A 10 -5.11 1.34 4.76
C VAL A 10 -4.75 1.71 6.18
N ASP A 11 -4.51 2.99 6.42
CA ASP A 11 -4.25 3.56 7.76
C ASP A 11 -4.58 5.07 7.69
N ASP A 12 -5.16 5.63 8.74
CA ASP A 12 -5.55 7.05 8.80
C ASP A 12 -4.35 7.99 9.05
N ASP A 13 -3.21 7.47 9.52
CA ASP A 13 -1.95 8.22 9.57
C ASP A 13 -1.15 8.08 8.27
N GLU A 14 -1.06 9.17 7.50
CA GLU A 14 -0.30 9.22 6.26
C GLU A 14 1.16 8.76 6.40
N LYS A 15 1.79 8.97 7.56
CA LYS A 15 3.19 8.58 7.78
C LYS A 15 3.33 7.05 7.78
N ASN A 16 2.38 6.35 8.38
CA ASN A 16 2.36 4.89 8.42
C ASN A 16 2.18 4.32 7.02
N VAL A 17 1.21 4.84 6.27
CA VAL A 17 0.95 4.43 4.89
C VAL A 17 2.18 4.63 4.01
N LYS A 18 2.84 5.81 4.08
CA LYS A 18 4.04 6.11 3.29
C LYS A 18 5.22 5.22 3.66
N LEU A 19 5.45 4.98 4.95
CA LEU A 19 6.52 4.08 5.42
C LEU A 19 6.31 2.65 4.90
N LEU A 20 5.11 2.09 5.06
CA LEU A 20 4.79 0.73 4.62
C LEU A 20 4.86 0.60 3.10
N THR A 21 4.35 1.59 2.36
CA THR A 21 4.42 1.64 0.90
C THR A 21 5.88 1.56 0.43
N ALA A 22 6.76 2.39 0.99
CA ALA A 22 8.18 2.39 0.62
C ALA A 22 8.86 1.04 0.91
N LEU A 23 8.58 0.43 2.08
CA LEU A 23 9.15 -0.86 2.47
C LEU A 23 8.68 -2.02 1.57
N LEU A 24 7.42 -2.02 1.16
CA LEU A 24 6.84 -3.07 0.33
C LEU A 24 7.23 -2.90 -1.15
N GLN A 25 7.26 -1.67 -1.66
CA GLN A 25 7.78 -1.39 -3.00
C GLN A 25 9.26 -1.78 -3.13
N ALA A 26 10.09 -1.51 -2.10
CA ALA A 26 11.48 -1.96 -2.06
C ALA A 26 11.65 -3.49 -2.11
N LYS A 27 10.60 -4.24 -1.73
CA LYS A 27 10.54 -5.71 -1.83
C LYS A 27 9.94 -6.21 -3.16
N GLY A 28 9.58 -5.32 -4.07
CA GLY A 28 9.04 -5.65 -5.39
C GLY A 28 7.52 -5.83 -5.44
N TYR A 29 6.79 -5.40 -4.41
CA TYR A 29 5.33 -5.41 -4.43
C TYR A 29 4.77 -4.15 -5.08
N ASN A 30 3.68 -4.30 -5.83
CA ASN A 30 2.85 -3.17 -6.20
C ASN A 30 2.00 -2.76 -4.99
N CYS A 31 1.92 -1.47 -4.69
CA CYS A 31 1.25 -0.97 -3.48
C CYS A 31 0.22 0.10 -3.85
N VAL A 32 -0.96 0.01 -3.24
CA VAL A 32 -2.05 1.00 -3.36
C VAL A 32 -2.29 1.58 -1.97
N PRO A 33 -1.98 2.87 -1.73
CA PRO A 33 -2.26 3.52 -0.46
C PRO A 33 -3.72 4.01 -0.40
N ALA A 34 -4.31 3.94 0.78
CA ALA A 34 -5.58 4.56 1.13
C ALA A 34 -5.49 5.15 2.54
N TYR A 35 -6.03 6.34 2.75
CA TYR A 35 -5.96 7.07 4.01
C TYR A 35 -7.30 7.07 4.77
N SER A 36 -8.29 6.36 4.25
CA SER A 36 -9.59 6.17 4.88
C SER A 36 -10.25 4.89 4.37
N GLY A 37 -11.26 4.41 5.09
CA GLY A 37 -12.06 3.27 4.64
C GLY A 37 -12.80 3.55 3.32
N GLN A 38 -13.14 4.82 3.03
CA GLN A 38 -13.80 5.21 1.78
C GLN A 38 -12.85 5.15 0.59
N GLU A 39 -11.57 5.49 0.78
CA GLU A 39 -10.54 5.36 -0.24
C GLU A 39 -10.11 3.91 -0.50
N ALA A 40 -10.41 3.01 0.43
CA ALA A 40 -10.03 1.60 0.39
C ALA A 40 -11.05 0.67 -0.31
N LEU A 41 -12.20 1.19 -0.72
CA LEU A 41 -13.32 0.44 -1.33
C LEU A 41 -13.27 0.39 -2.86
#